data_AF-A0A945K3U6-F1
#
_entry.id   AF-A0A945K3U6-F1
#
_cell.length_a   1.000
_cell.length_b   1.000
_cell.length_c   1.000
_cell.angle_alpha   90.00
_cell.angle_beta   90.00
_cell.angle_gamma   90.00
#
_symmetry.space_group_name_H-M   'P 1'
#
loop_
_entity.id
_entity.type
_entity.pdbx_description
1 polymer ?
#
loop_
_entity_poly.entity_id
_entity_poly.type
_entity_poly.pdbx_seq_one_letter_code
_entity_poly.pdbx_strand_id
1 'polypeptide(L)' 'MNIFTEHPTQVRETYFQHMKKALTFSFKLLWMSCQALLHAFLPFLFVTTVSNKIERMNDVLQKRKDKS' A
#
# COMPACT_ATOMS: atom_id res chain seq x y z
N MET A 1 11.50 20.78 -14.16
CA MET A 1 10.77 19.82 -13.30
C MET A 1 11.58 18.53 -13.23
N ASN A 2 11.80 17.98 -12.04
CA ASN A 2 12.44 16.67 -11.87
C ASN A 2 11.37 15.68 -11.42
N ILE A 3 10.95 14.80 -12.35
CA ILE A 3 9.87 13.84 -12.14
C ILE A 3 10.13 12.86 -10.98
N PHE A 4 11.39 12.64 -10.61
CA PHE A 4 11.76 11.75 -9.52
C PHE A 4 11.64 12.41 -8.15
N THR A 5 11.78 13.72 -8.05
CA THR A 5 11.79 14.43 -6.76
C THR A 5 10.58 15.32 -6.55
N GLU A 6 9.89 15.74 -7.61
CA GLU A 6 8.72 16.60 -7.54
C GLU A 6 7.58 15.96 -6.73
N HIS A 7 7.18 14.74 -7.10
CA HIS A 7 6.11 14.02 -6.39
C HIS A 7 6.49 13.66 -4.93
N PRO A 8 7.68 13.10 -4.62
CA PRO A 8 8.10 12.93 -3.23
C PRO A 8 8.10 14.23 -2.42
N THR A 9 8.54 15.34 -3.01
CA THR A 9 8.57 16.64 -2.33
C THR A 9 7.17 17.15 -2.01
N GLN A 10 6.19 16.95 -2.91
CA GLN A 10 4.79 17.30 -2.64
C GLN A 10 4.27 16.61 -1.38
N VAL A 11 4.63 15.36 -1.14
CA VAL A 11 4.24 14.62 0.08
C VAL A 11 5.27 14.71 1.22
N ARG A 12 6.19 15.70 1.15
CA ARG A 12 7.25 15.97 2.13
C ARG A 12 8.19 14.77 2.40
N GLU A 13 8.62 14.10 1.35
CA GLU A 13 9.50 12.93 1.41
C GLU A 13 10.72 13.07 0.49
N THR A 14 11.84 12.47 0.89
CA THR A 14 12.96 12.24 -0.03
C THR A 14 12.64 11.10 -1.00
N TYR A 15 13.33 11.06 -2.14
CA TYR A 15 13.16 9.99 -3.13
C TYR A 15 13.25 8.58 -2.50
N PHE A 16 14.27 8.34 -1.66
CA PHE A 16 14.46 7.03 -1.02
C PHE A 16 13.39 6.73 0.04
N GLN A 17 12.90 7.73 0.78
CA GLN A 17 11.77 7.55 1.70
C GLN A 17 10.50 7.16 0.94
N HIS A 18 10.22 7.85 -0.17
CA HIS A 18 9.08 7.56 -1.03
C HIS A 18 9.17 6.17 -1.64
N MET A 19 10.33 5.82 -2.20
CA MET A 19 10.63 4.51 -2.78
C MET A 19 10.45 3.39 -1.76
N LYS A 20 11.04 3.49 -0.56
CA LYS A 20 10.91 2.48 0.50
C LYS A 20 9.45 2.28 0.91
N LYS A 21 8.67 3.35 1.04
CA LYS A 21 7.24 3.27 1.35
C LYS A 21 6.46 2.61 0.21
N ALA A 22 6.68 3.03 -1.04
CA ALA A 22 6.03 2.43 -2.21
C ALA A 22 6.32 0.92 -2.33
N LEU A 23 7.58 0.51 -2.16
CA LEU A 23 7.96 -0.91 -2.13
C LEU A 23 7.27 -1.66 -0.98
N THR A 24 7.16 -1.05 0.20
CA THR A 24 6.45 -1.66 1.34
C THR A 24 4.98 -1.90 1.02
N PHE A 25 4.29 -0.94 0.39
CA PHE A 25 2.90 -1.13 -0.05
C PHE A 25 2.78 -2.19 -1.14
N SER A 26 3.72 -2.22 -2.10
CA SER A 26 3.77 -3.23 -3.16
C SER A 26 3.84 -4.65 -2.59
N PHE A 27 4.76 -4.92 -1.66
CA PHE A 27 4.86 -6.25 -1.03
C PHE A 27 3.61 -6.62 -0.22
N LYS A 28 2.98 -5.66 0.46
CA LYS A 28 1.71 -5.90 1.17
C LYS A 28 0.58 -6.28 0.21
N LEU A 29 0.45 -5.54 -0.90
CA LEU A 29 -0.53 -5.82 -1.95
C LEU A 29 -0.31 -7.19 -2.58
N LEU A 30 0.94 -7.52 -2.92
CA LEU A 30 1.30 -8.83 -3.46
C LEU A 30 0.92 -9.96 -2.49
N TRP A 31 1.23 -9.80 -1.20
CA TRP A 31 0.85 -10.78 -0.19
C TRP A 31 -0.68 -10.91 -0.06
N MET A 32 -1.41 -9.80 -0.05
CA MET A 32 -2.88 -9.82 -0.03
C MET A 32 -3.47 -10.50 -1.26
N SER A 33 -2.86 -10.32 -2.44
CA SER A 33 -3.23 -11.04 -3.66
C SER A 33 -3.09 -12.54 -3.48
N CYS A 34 -1.97 -13.03 -2.92
CA CYS A 34 -1.81 -14.44 -2.59
C CYS A 34 -2.87 -14.93 -1.60
N GLN A 35 -3.22 -14.13 -0.59
CA GLN A 35 -4.27 -14.49 0.37
C GLN A 35 -5.66 -14.58 -0.29
N ALA A 36 -6.01 -13.63 -1.15
CA ALA A 36 -7.25 -13.65 -1.91
C ALA A 36 -7.32 -14.86 -2.86
N LEU A 37 -6.20 -15.18 -3.50
CA LEU A 37 -6.09 -16.36 -4.37
C LEU A 37 -6.33 -17.64 -3.59
N LEU A 38 -5.70 -17.81 -2.42
CA LEU A 38 -5.92 -18.96 -1.55
C LEU A 38 -7.38 -19.04 -1.08
N HIS A 39 -7.99 -17.92 -0.71
CA HIS A 39 -9.40 -17.86 -0.32
C HIS A 39 -10.34 -18.29 -1.46
N ALA A 40 -10.02 -17.96 -2.72
CA ALA A 40 -10.82 -18.35 -3.87
C ALA A 40 -10.91 -19.88 -4.05
N PHE A 41 -9.87 -20.63 -3.66
CA PHE A 41 -9.88 -22.10 -3.66
C PHE A 41 -10.33 -22.69 -2.32
N LEU A 42 -10.06 -22.00 -1.21
CA LEU A 42 -10.32 -22.43 0.16
C LEU A 42 -11.12 -21.33 0.90
N PRO A 43 -12.46 -21.30 0.75
CA PRO A 43 -13.30 -20.16 1.18
C PRO A 43 -13.35 -19.95 2.70
N PHE A 44 -12.80 -20.87 3.50
CA PHE A 44 -12.68 -20.72 4.95
C PHE A 44 -11.37 -20.05 5.40
N LEU A 45 -10.36 -19.90 4.52
CA LEU A 45 -9.12 -19.20 4.83
C LEU A 45 -9.26 -17.70 4.57
N PHE A 46 -8.67 -16.84 5.39
CA PHE A 46 -8.56 -15.39 5.12
C PHE A 46 -9.89 -14.62 4.93
N VAL A 47 -11.02 -15.13 5.42
CA VAL A 47 -12.39 -14.60 5.20
C VAL A 47 -12.52 -13.08 5.26
N THR A 48 -11.92 -12.42 6.27
CA THR A 48 -11.94 -10.95 6.42
C THR A 48 -10.56 -10.31 6.29
N THR A 49 -9.52 -11.11 6.04
CA THR A 49 -8.13 -10.66 6.17
C THR A 49 -7.76 -9.62 5.12
N VAL A 50 -8.17 -9.82 3.86
CA VAL A 50 -7.85 -8.90 2.78
C VAL A 50 -8.58 -7.58 2.96
N SER A 51 -9.89 -7.62 3.26
CA SER A 51 -10.70 -6.41 3.49
C SER A 51 -10.15 -5.55 4.63
N ASN A 52 -9.87 -6.14 5.79
CA ASN A 52 -9.34 -5.42 6.96
C ASN A 52 -7.96 -4.80 6.67
N LYS A 53 -7.11 -5.49 5.88
CA LYS A 53 -5.79 -4.97 5.52
C LYS A 53 -5.89 -3.84 4.48
N ILE A 54 -6.81 -3.93 3.52
CA ILE A 54 -7.07 -2.86 2.55
C ILE A 54 -7.59 -1.61 3.27
N GLU A 55 -8.54 -1.74 4.19
CA GLU A 55 -9.07 -0.63 5.00
C GLU A 55 -7.93 0.09 5.74
N ARG A 56 -7.13 -0.66 6.51
CA ARG A 56 -5.99 -0.10 7.24
C ARG A 56 -4.96 0.56 6.31
N MET A 57 -4.74 -0.01 5.13
CA MET A 57 -3.81 0.55 4.15
C MET A 57 -4.34 1.83 3.53
N ASN A 58 -5.64 1.88 3.22
CA ASN A 58 -6.31 3.06 2.73
C ASN A 58 -6.20 4.20 3.74
N ASP A 59 -6.45 3.96 5.03
CA ASP A 59 -6.27 4.97 6.07
C ASP A 59 -4.88 5.58 6.08
N VAL A 60 -3.84 4.75 5.93
CA VAL A 60 -2.45 5.22 5.88
C VAL A 60 -2.20 6.05 4.62
N LEU A 61 -2.75 5.64 3.48
CA LEU A 61 -2.62 6.35 2.21
C LEU A 61 -3.34 7.70 2.23
N GLN A 62 -4.57 7.77 2.75
CA GLN A 62 -5.32 9.03 2.88
C GLN A 62 -4.60 10.00 3.81
N LYS A 63 -4.18 9.55 5.00
CA LYS A 63 -3.37 10.37 5.92
C LYS A 63 -2.05 10.87 5.34
N ARG A 64 -1.54 10.20 4.30
CA ARG A 64 -0.31 10.60 3.60
C ARG A 64 -0.63 11.56 2.45
N LYS A 65 -1.75 11.39 1.78
CA LYS A 65 -2.28 12.34 0.78
C LYS A 65 -2.60 13.68 1.44
N ASP A 66 -3.22 13.70 2.61
CA ASP A 66 -3.58 14.94 3.33
C ASP A 66 -2.36 15.72 3.87
N LYS A 67 -1.15 15.13 3.78
CA LYS A 67 0.11 15.80 4.12
C LYS A 67 0.75 16.53 2.93
N SER A 68 0.16 16.44 1.73
CA SER A 68 0.60 17.19 0.54
C SER A 68 0.15 18.63 0.59
#